data_AF-A0A8J7RBS0-F1
#
_entry.id   AF-A0A8J7RBS0-F1
#
_cell.length_a   1.000
_cell.length_b   1.000
_cell.length_c   1.000
_cell.angle_alpha   90.00
_cell.angle_beta   90.00
_cell.angle_gamma   90.00
#
_symmetry.space_group_name_H-M   'P 1'
#
loop_
_entity.id
_entity.type
_entity.pdbx_description
1 polymer ?
#
loop_
_entity_poly.entity_id
_entity_poly.type
_entity_poly.pdbx_seq_one_letter_code
_entity_poly.pdbx_strand_id
1 'polypeptide(L)' 'MGILDAFGSVASALVGGFVMLAFAVLSLFVTVFVVDVAAGIAGLSPDPGFVVLGATVLAGSAILAGGVGFATPEESA' A
#
# COMPACT_ATOMS: atom_id res chain seq x y z
N MET A 1 -19.72 -2.84 27.51
CA MET A 1 -19.54 -2.55 26.08
C MET A 1 -20.91 -2.57 25.44
N GLY A 2 -21.53 -1.40 25.34
CA GLY A 2 -22.88 -1.28 24.78
C GLY A 2 -22.87 -1.48 23.27
N ILE A 3 -24.02 -1.76 22.69
CA ILE A 3 -24.16 -1.93 21.23
C ILE A 3 -23.69 -0.67 20.47
N LEU A 4 -23.92 0.53 21.03
CA LEU A 4 -23.41 1.78 20.45
C LEU A 4 -21.87 1.85 20.38
N ASP A 5 -21.16 1.28 21.36
CA ASP A 5 -19.69 1.23 21.36
C ASP A 5 -19.18 0.31 20.24
N ALA A 6 -19.87 -0.80 20.00
CA ALA A 6 -19.54 -1.73 18.92
C ALA A 6 -19.77 -1.11 17.52
N PHE A 7 -20.86 -0.36 17.34
CA PHE A 7 -21.08 0.39 16.10
C PHE A 7 -20.03 1.48 15.89
N GLY A 8 -19.61 2.16 16.97
CA GLY A 8 -18.52 3.14 16.94
C GLY A 8 -17.17 2.52 16.52
N SER A 9 -16.84 1.34 17.01
CA SER A 9 -15.58 0.66 16.63
C SER A 9 -15.59 0.22 15.17
N VAL A 10 -16.73 -0.29 14.66
CA VAL A 10 -16.88 -0.67 13.26
C VAL A 10 -16.76 0.55 12.35
N ALA A 11 -17.40 1.67 12.69
CA ALA A 11 -17.29 2.91 11.93
C ALA A 11 -15.84 3.41 11.88
N SER A 12 -15.13 3.38 13.01
CA SER A 12 -13.70 3.77 13.09
C SER A 12 -12.81 2.86 12.24
N ALA A 13 -13.00 1.54 12.33
CA ALA A 13 -12.26 0.57 11.53
C ALA A 13 -12.50 0.76 10.02
N LEU A 14 -13.74 1.09 9.63
CA LEU A 14 -14.09 1.35 8.24
C LEU A 14 -13.36 2.60 7.70
N VAL A 15 -13.36 3.69 8.48
CA VAL A 15 -12.64 4.93 8.13
C VAL A 15 -11.15 4.66 8.03
N GLY A 16 -10.56 3.96 9.01
CA GLY A 16 -9.16 3.56 8.97
C GLY A 16 -8.82 2.72 7.73
N GLY A 17 -9.70 1.77 7.38
CA GLY A 17 -9.59 0.96 6.17
C GLY A 17 -9.62 1.78 4.88
N PHE A 18 -10.53 2.76 4.78
CA PHE A 18 -10.58 3.65 3.60
C PHE A 18 -9.34 4.52 3.45
N VAL A 19 -8.83 5.07 4.56
CA VAL A 19 -7.59 5.86 4.55
C VAL A 19 -6.43 4.98 4.09
N MET A 20 -6.29 3.78 4.64
CA MET A 20 -5.25 2.82 4.26
C MET A 20 -5.36 2.44 2.78
N LEU A 21 -6.57 2.19 2.28
CA LEU A 21 -6.84 1.90 0.87
C LEU A 21 -6.42 3.07 -0.04
N ALA A 22 -6.74 4.31 0.33
CA ALA A 22 -6.34 5.49 -0.44
C ALA A 22 -4.81 5.61 -0.53
N PHE A 23 -4.10 5.39 0.58
CA PHE A 23 -2.63 5.35 0.60
C PHE A 23 -2.06 4.21 -0.25
N ALA A 24 -2.68 3.03 -0.22
CA ALA A 24 -2.25 1.89 -1.04
C ALA A 24 -2.39 2.18 -2.55
N VAL A 25 -3.51 2.80 -2.96
CA VAL A 25 -3.72 3.19 -4.36
C VAL A 25 -2.70 4.25 -4.77
N LEU A 26 -2.48 5.29 -3.96
CA LEU A 26 -1.48 6.32 -4.25
C LEU A 26 -0.06 5.73 -4.35
N SER A 27 0.30 4.81 -3.44
CA SER A 27 1.58 4.10 -3.47
C SER A 27 1.80 3.36 -4.79
N LEU A 28 0.77 2.67 -5.32
CA LEU A 28 0.85 1.98 -6.60
C LEU A 28 1.17 2.93 -7.75
N PHE A 29 0.48 4.07 -7.84
CA PHE A 29 0.71 5.06 -8.91
C PHE A 29 2.12 5.65 -8.87
N VAL A 30 2.60 6.01 -7.67
CA VAL A 30 3.97 6.50 -7.50
C VAL A 30 4.98 5.43 -7.90
N THR A 31 4.72 4.17 -7.54
CA THR A 31 5.60 3.04 -7.88
C THR A 31 5.66 2.81 -9.39
N VAL A 32 4.54 2.92 -10.12
CA VAL A 32 4.50 2.83 -11.59
C VAL A 32 5.39 3.91 -12.21
N PHE A 33 5.28 5.15 -11.74
CA PHE A 33 6.13 6.25 -12.20
C PHE A 33 7.62 5.95 -11.95
N VAL A 34 7.97 5.45 -10.77
CA VAL A 34 9.37 5.11 -10.44
C VAL A 34 9.90 4.00 -11.35
N VAL A 35 9.12 2.96 -11.63
CA VAL A 35 9.53 1.86 -12.51
C VAL A 35 9.72 2.33 -13.95
N ASP A 36 8.85 3.21 -14.46
CA ASP A 36 8.97 3.79 -15.80
C ASP A 36 10.25 4.62 -15.95
N VAL A 37 10.52 5.51 -15.00
CA VAL A 37 11.75 6.31 -14.95
C VAL A 37 12.99 5.42 -14.85
N ALA A 38 12.95 4.37 -14.03
CA ALA A 38 14.05 3.43 -13.89
C ALA A 38 14.35 2.69 -15.22
N ALA A 39 13.32 2.28 -15.95
CA ALA A 39 13.48 1.67 -17.27
C ALA A 39 14.09 2.66 -18.28
N GLY A 40 13.67 3.93 -18.24
CA GLY A 40 14.25 4.99 -19.06
C GLY A 40 15.73 5.23 -18.79
N ILE A 41 16.16 5.21 -17.52
CA ILE A 41 17.58 5.31 -17.14
C ILE A 41 18.38 4.11 -17.67
N ALA A 42 17.77 2.93 -17.73
CA ALA A 42 18.40 1.73 -18.29
C ALA A 42 18.41 1.69 -19.84
N GLY A 43 17.86 2.72 -20.52
CA GLY A 43 17.76 2.76 -21.98
C GLY A 43 16.75 1.77 -22.56
N LEU A 44 15.82 1.29 -21.74
CA LEU A 44 14.76 0.36 -22.16
C LEU A 44 13.48 1.15 -22.50
N SER A 45 12.73 0.67 -23.48
CA SER A 45 11.35 1.12 -23.74
C SER A 45 10.36 -0.03 -23.54
N PRO A 46 10.10 -0.42 -22.29
CA PRO A 46 9.17 -1.52 -22.01
C PRO A 46 7.75 -1.15 -22.45
N ASP A 47 6.98 -2.17 -22.82
CA ASP A 47 5.54 -1.98 -22.99
C ASP A 47 4.91 -1.56 -21.64
N PRO A 48 3.93 -0.64 -21.62
CA PRO A 48 3.30 -0.16 -20.39
C PRO A 48 2.78 -1.28 -19.47
N GLY A 49 2.37 -2.41 -20.03
CA GLY A 49 1.95 -3.58 -19.25
C GLY A 49 3.05 -4.14 -18.35
N PHE A 50 4.31 -4.13 -18.80
CA PHE A 50 5.45 -4.60 -17.99
C PHE A 50 5.82 -3.61 -16.88
N VAL A 51 5.68 -2.30 -17.14
CA VAL A 51 5.89 -1.26 -16.13
C VAL A 51 4.87 -1.42 -15.00
N VAL A 52 3.58 -1.56 -15.35
CA VAL A 52 2.51 -1.75 -14.37
C VAL A 52 2.67 -3.06 -13.61
N LEU A 53 3.02 -4.16 -14.29
CA LEU A 53 3.25 -5.46 -13.64
C LEU A 53 4.41 -5.39 -12.65
N GLY A 54 5.56 -4.84 -13.06
CA GLY A 54 6.73 -4.68 -12.20
C GLY A 54 6.44 -3.78 -10.99
N ALA A 55 5.74 -2.68 -11.22
CA ALA A 55 5.31 -1.77 -10.17
C ALA A 55 4.30 -2.41 -9.21
N THR A 56 3.39 -3.25 -9.69
CA THR A 56 2.42 -3.97 -8.84
C THR A 56 3.11 -4.96 -7.93
N VAL A 57 4.08 -5.72 -8.45
CA VAL A 57 4.89 -6.65 -7.65
C VAL A 57 5.72 -5.90 -6.60
N LEU A 58 6.35 -4.78 -6.98
CA LEU A 58 7.15 -3.94 -6.07
C LEU A 58 6.29 -3.26 -5.00
N ALA A 59 5.14 -2.71 -5.38
CA ALA A 59 4.20 -2.10 -4.44
C ALA A 59 3.65 -3.15 -3.46
N GLY A 60 3.30 -4.34 -3.96
CA GLY A 60 2.84 -5.44 -3.12
C GLY A 60 3.89 -5.88 -2.10
N SER A 61 5.14 -6.03 -2.51
CA SER A 61 6.23 -6.41 -1.60
C SER A 61 6.53 -5.30 -0.57
N ALA A 62 6.50 -4.03 -0.98
CA ALA A 62 6.66 -2.89 -0.08
C ALA A 62 5.52 -2.79 0.95
N ILE A 63 4.27 -3.02 0.53
CA ILE A 63 3.11 -3.04 1.44
C ILE A 63 3.23 -4.18 2.45
N LEU A 64 3.65 -5.38 2.02
CA LEU A 64 3.89 -6.50 2.93
C LEU A 64 5.03 -6.20 3.91
N ALA A 65 6.15 -5.63 3.43
CA ALA A 65 7.30 -5.27 4.26
C ALA A 65 7.00 -4.13 5.25
N GLY A 66 6.17 -3.16 4.89
CA GLY A 66 5.70 -2.11 5.81
C GLY A 66 4.61 -2.60 6.76
N GLY A 67 3.71 -3.46 6.29
CA GLY A 67 2.59 -4.02 7.06
C GLY A 67 3.03 -4.90 8.23
N VAL A 68 4.15 -5.62 8.10
CA VAL A 68 4.71 -6.39 9.23
C VAL A 68 5.19 -5.52 10.38
N GLY A 69 5.58 -4.26 10.12
CA GLY A 69 5.97 -3.30 11.16
C GLY A 69 4.81 -2.85 12.06
N PHE A 70 3.57 -2.88 11.54
CA PHE A 70 2.36 -2.61 12.31
C PHE A 70 1.85 -3.81 13.13
N ALA A 71 2.41 -5.00 12.91
CA ALA A 71 2.01 -6.23 13.60
C ALA A 71 2.78 -6.46 14.91
N THR A 72 3.84 -5.70 15.19
CA THR A 72 4.56 -5.76 16.47
C THR A 72 3.71 -5.11 17.57
N PRO A 73 3.29 -5.86 18.62
CA PRO A 73 2.54 -5.30 19.72
C PRO A 73 3.37 -4.26 20.49
N GLU A 74 2.76 -3.12 20.84
CA GLU A 74 3.37 -2.05 21.66
C GLU A 74 3.87 -2.54 23.04
N GLU A 75 3.47 -3.72 23.49
CA GLU A 75 3.87 -4.30 24.79
C GLU A 75 5.35 -4.74 24.85
N SER A 76 6.11 -4.61 23.76
CA SER A 76 7.51 -5.07 23.67
C SER A 76 8.58 -3.99 23.87
N ALA A 77 8.22 -2.79 24.34
CA ALA A 77 9.17 -1.69 24.58
C ALA A 77 9.23 -1.24 26.06
#